data_AF-A0A7D9IPG9-F1
#
_entry.id   AF-A0A7D9IPG9-F1
#
_cell.length_a   1.000
_cell.length_b   1.000
_cell.length_c   1.000
_cell.angle_alpha   90.00
_cell.angle_beta   90.00
_cell.angle_gamma   90.00
#
_symmetry.space_group_name_H-M   'P 1'
#
loop_
_entity.id
_entity.type
_entity.pdbx_description
1 polymer ?
#
loop_
_entity_poly.entity_id
_entity_poly.type
_entity_poly.pdbx_seq_one_letter_code
_entity_poly.pdbx_strand_id
1 'polypeptide(L)'
;GIFDTCFNAGILVFKPSKQVYNELIDTWKEMTNAIGCPHDQRVLWYYFAFQGRWNPLPYAYNVWRLSFYPLKGIWSPLVRSYKIDESLYYPMKAYHFAGFGVIRKPWEVKTRPSRLESSKFTGPLLKREDTISLWWQMFYEAIDEFELNDWWKTTKVYKNT
;
A
#
# COMPACT_ATOMS: atom_id res chain seq x y z
N GLY A 1 15.74 13.52 6.55
CA GLY A 1 15.21 13.11 7.86
C GLY A 1 14.77 11.67 7.76
N ILE A 2 15.06 10.85 8.77
CA ILE A 2 14.56 9.48 8.84
C ILE A 2 13.08 9.57 9.21
N PHE A 3 12.20 9.22 8.27
CA PHE A 3 10.79 9.04 8.57
C PHE A 3 10.66 7.83 9.49
N ASP A 4 9.87 7.96 10.56
CA ASP A 4 9.52 6.84 11.42
C ASP A 4 8.86 5.76 10.56
N THR A 5 9.62 4.71 10.25
CA THR A 5 9.12 3.56 9.53
C THR A 5 8.31 2.77 10.53
N CYS A 6 7.11 3.22 10.88
CA CYS A 6 6.18 2.35 11.58
C CYS A 6 6.08 1.03 10.80
N PHE A 7 6.10 -0.09 11.52
CA PHE A 7 5.99 -1.41 10.90
C PHE A 7 4.76 -1.45 9.98
N ASN A 8 4.99 -1.87 8.73
CA ASN A 8 3.97 -1.95 7.71
C ASN A 8 3.99 -3.33 7.05
N ALA A 9 2.86 -4.02 7.06
CA ALA A 9 2.81 -5.38 6.54
C ALA A 9 2.73 -5.49 5.01
N GLY A 10 2.61 -4.36 4.31
CA GLY A 10 2.49 -4.32 2.85
C GLY A 10 3.70 -4.88 2.12
N ILE A 11 4.91 -4.65 2.66
CA ILE A 11 6.17 -5.13 2.09
C ILE A 11 7.09 -5.54 3.25
N LEU A 12 7.42 -6.84 3.29
CA LEU A 12 8.42 -7.43 4.19
C LEU A 12 9.29 -8.41 3.43
N VAL A 13 10.52 -8.59 3.91
CA VAL A 13 11.44 -9.61 3.46
C VAL A 13 11.64 -10.60 4.59
N PHE A 14 11.34 -11.87 4.34
CA PHE A 14 11.56 -12.96 5.28
C PHE A 14 11.98 -14.24 4.55
N LYS A 15 12.67 -15.12 5.27
CA LYS A 15 13.07 -16.44 4.75
C LYS A 15 11.92 -17.43 5.00
N PRO A 16 11.39 -18.10 3.95
CA PRO A 16 10.36 -19.13 4.15
C PRO A 16 10.84 -20.23 5.10
N SER A 17 10.00 -20.59 6.08
CA SER A 17 10.29 -21.64 7.05
C SER A 17 8.99 -22.23 7.60
N LYS A 18 8.90 -23.57 7.62
CA LYS A 18 7.76 -24.28 8.22
C LYS A 18 7.62 -23.98 9.71
N GLN A 19 8.75 -23.83 10.41
CA GLN A 19 8.76 -23.46 11.82
C GLN A 19 8.16 -22.07 12.02
N VAL A 20 8.64 -21.06 11.28
CA VAL A 20 8.14 -19.68 11.37
C VAL A 20 6.65 -19.62 11.03
N TYR A 21 6.20 -20.37 10.02
CA TYR A 21 4.78 -20.49 9.70
C TYR A 21 3.97 -21.01 10.88
N ASN A 22 4.38 -22.12 11.50
CA ASN A 22 3.66 -22.68 12.65
C ASN A 22 3.60 -21.69 13.82
N GLU A 23 4.73 -21.05 14.15
CA GLU A 23 4.80 -20.06 15.22
C GLU A 23 3.91 -18.82 14.94
N LEU A 24 3.83 -18.37 13.68
CA LEU A 24 2.93 -17.29 13.28
C LEU A 24 1.45 -17.68 13.43
N ILE A 25 1.09 -18.92 13.07
CA ILE A 25 -0.26 -19.44 13.24
C ILE A 25 -0.62 -19.55 14.72
N ASP A 26 0.30 -20.02 15.55
CA ASP A 26 0.06 -20.11 16.99
C ASP A 26 -0.05 -18.72 17.63
N THR A 27 0.80 -17.77 17.22
CA THR A 27 0.67 -16.35 17.59
C THR A 27 -0.71 -15.79 17.19
N TRP A 28 -1.17 -16.07 15.96
CA TRP A 28 -2.48 -15.63 15.50
C TRP A 28 -3.62 -16.24 16.34
N LYS A 29 -3.54 -17.52 16.70
CA LYS A 29 -4.54 -18.18 17.57
C LYS A 29 -4.58 -17.56 18.97
N GLU A 30 -3.42 -17.35 19.58
CA GLU A 30 -3.31 -16.71 20.90
C GLU A 30 -3.92 -15.32 20.89
N MET A 31 -3.54 -14.50 19.91
CA MET A 31 -4.12 -13.17 19.72
C MET A 31 -5.60 -13.22 19.41
N THR A 32 -6.05 -14.22 18.65
CA THR A 32 -7.47 -14.39 18.32
C THR A 32 -8.30 -14.62 19.57
N ASN A 33 -7.81 -15.49 20.46
CA ASN A 33 -8.45 -15.76 21.75
C ASN A 33 -8.47 -14.53 22.67
N ALA A 34 -7.43 -13.69 22.60
CA ALA A 34 -7.31 -12.51 23.46
C ALA A 34 -8.08 -11.27 22.95
N ILE A 35 -8.05 -11.01 21.63
CA ILE A 35 -8.49 -9.74 21.03
C ILE A 35 -9.43 -9.91 19.83
N GLY A 36 -9.92 -11.11 19.56
CA GLY A 36 -10.90 -11.38 18.50
C GLY A 36 -10.26 -11.69 17.15
N CYS A 37 -10.41 -10.84 16.13
CA CYS A 37 -9.89 -11.13 14.79
C CYS A 37 -8.74 -10.17 14.44
N PRO A 38 -7.48 -10.48 14.83
CA PRO A 38 -6.35 -9.63 14.50
C PRO A 38 -6.03 -9.71 13.00
N HIS A 39 -5.81 -8.54 12.39
CA HIS A 39 -5.31 -8.46 11.01
C HIS A 39 -3.81 -8.79 10.96
N ASP A 40 -3.34 -9.17 9.76
CA ASP A 40 -1.97 -9.62 9.48
C ASP A 40 -0.90 -8.66 10.02
N GLN A 41 -1.04 -7.35 9.80
CA GLN A 41 -0.05 -6.37 10.29
C GLN A 41 0.15 -6.41 11.80
N ARG A 42 -0.90 -6.69 12.58
CA ARG A 42 -0.78 -6.75 14.04
C ARG A 42 -0.06 -8.02 14.48
N VAL A 43 -0.40 -9.15 13.87
CA VAL A 43 0.25 -10.44 14.16
C VAL A 43 1.73 -10.42 13.76
N LEU A 44 2.02 -9.95 12.55
CA LEU A 44 3.38 -9.85 12.05
C LEU A 44 4.21 -8.84 12.85
N TRP A 45 3.62 -7.72 13.28
CA TRP A 45 4.30 -6.78 14.17
C TRP A 45 4.66 -7.44 15.51
N TYR A 46 3.71 -8.16 16.13
CA TYR A 46 3.96 -8.81 17.42
C TYR A 46 5.03 -9.90 17.30
N TYR A 47 4.98 -10.71 16.24
CA TYR A 47 5.95 -11.79 16.05
C TYR A 47 7.35 -11.29 15.64
N PHE A 48 7.44 -10.33 14.70
CA PHE A 48 8.73 -9.86 14.19
C PHE A 48 9.25 -8.62 14.92
N ALA A 49 8.49 -7.52 14.91
CA ALA A 49 9.00 -6.22 15.35
C ALA A 49 9.08 -6.11 16.87
N PHE A 50 8.02 -6.51 17.57
CA PHE A 50 7.97 -6.43 19.03
C PHE A 50 9.02 -7.32 19.71
N GLN A 51 9.37 -8.45 19.08
CA GLN A 51 10.41 -9.36 19.56
C GLN A 51 11.82 -9.02 19.04
N GLY A 52 12.02 -7.89 18.37
CA GLY A 52 13.34 -7.49 17.86
C GLY A 52 13.88 -8.34 16.71
N ARG A 53 13.03 -9.12 16.03
CA ARG A 53 13.36 -9.95 14.86
C ARG A 53 13.20 -9.22 13.52
N TRP A 54 12.89 -7.92 13.57
CA TRP A 54 12.61 -7.11 12.40
C TRP A 54 13.72 -6.10 12.13
N ASN A 55 14.15 -6.04 10.87
CA ASN A 55 15.01 -4.98 10.36
C ASN A 55 14.19 -4.08 9.42
N PRO A 56 13.98 -2.79 9.74
CA PRO A 56 13.14 -1.91 8.94
C PRO A 56 13.73 -1.64 7.55
N LEU A 57 12.89 -1.77 6.52
CA LEU A 57 13.22 -1.28 5.19
C LEU A 57 13.10 0.25 5.15
N PRO A 58 13.91 0.95 4.33
CA PRO A 58 13.71 2.37 4.08
C PRO A 58 12.29 2.66 3.59
N TYR A 59 11.69 3.76 4.03
CA TYR A 59 10.32 4.15 3.67
C TYR A 59 10.08 4.18 2.14
N ALA A 60 11.11 4.49 1.35
CA ALA A 60 11.08 4.45 -0.12
C ALA A 60 10.57 3.12 -0.72
N TYR A 61 10.68 2.01 0.03
CA TYR A 61 10.24 0.68 -0.38
C TYR A 61 8.82 0.33 0.03
N ASN A 62 8.10 1.18 0.76
CA ASN A 62 6.71 0.94 1.16
C ASN A 62 5.99 2.27 1.43
N VAL A 63 5.95 3.15 0.42
CA VAL A 63 5.35 4.48 0.54
C VAL A 63 3.83 4.34 0.55
N TRP A 64 3.18 4.75 1.64
CA TRP A 64 1.72 4.63 1.80
C TRP A 64 1.10 5.97 2.26
N ARG A 65 1.12 6.97 1.38
CA ARG A 65 0.22 8.15 1.46
C ARG A 65 0.37 9.16 2.61
N LEU A 66 1.24 8.99 3.58
CA LEU A 66 1.39 9.96 4.68
C LEU A 66 2.85 10.33 4.89
N SER A 67 3.35 11.24 4.06
CA SER A 67 4.39 12.14 4.51
C SER A 67 3.77 13.05 5.57
N PHE A 68 3.78 12.66 6.85
CA PHE A 68 3.63 13.65 7.93
C PHE A 68 4.88 14.53 7.89
N TYR A 69 4.89 15.56 7.04
CA TYR A 69 5.73 16.69 7.34
C TYR A 69 5.25 17.23 8.70
N PRO A 70 6.13 17.44 9.70
CA PRO A 70 5.79 18.37 10.76
C PRO A 70 5.65 19.73 10.09
N LEU A 71 4.43 20.08 9.67
CA LEU A 71 4.11 21.47 9.42
C LEU A 71 4.40 22.17 10.75
N LYS A 72 5.39 23.06 10.75
CA LYS A 72 5.61 23.98 11.87
C LYS A 72 4.25 24.64 12.17
N GLY A 73 3.68 24.32 13.33
CA GLY A 73 2.38 24.82 13.73
C GLY A 73 1.91 24.14 15.00
N ILE A 74 2.31 24.72 16.14
CA ILE A 74 1.71 24.67 17.48
C ILE A 74 0.67 23.55 17.67
N TRP A 75 1.03 22.55 18.48
CA TRP A 75 0.13 21.53 19.00
C TRP A 75 -1.13 22.19 19.61
N SER A 76 -2.23 22.23 18.86
CA SER A 76 -3.56 22.58 19.38
C SER A 76 -4.38 21.28 19.53
N PRO A 77 -4.84 20.94 20.75
CA PRO A 77 -5.64 19.74 20.99
C PRO A 77 -7.04 19.74 20.34
N LEU A 78 -7.47 20.86 19.75
CA LEU A 78 -8.89 21.11 19.47
C LEU A 78 -9.29 21.13 17.99
N VAL A 79 -8.36 21.05 17.02
CA VAL A 79 -8.73 20.90 15.60
C VAL A 79 -7.71 20.04 14.87
N ARG A 80 -8.02 18.75 14.62
CA ARG A 80 -7.30 17.91 13.66
C ARG A 80 -7.76 18.24 12.24
N SER A 81 -7.43 19.42 11.73
CA SER A 81 -7.52 19.71 10.31
C SER A 81 -6.23 19.22 9.64
N TYR A 82 -6.20 17.93 9.30
CA TYR A 82 -5.11 17.41 8.47
C TYR A 82 -5.26 17.99 7.07
N LYS A 83 -4.41 18.96 6.71
CA LYS A 83 -4.17 19.25 5.30
C LYS A 83 -3.41 18.05 4.76
N ILE A 84 -4.09 17.22 3.97
CA ILE A 84 -3.46 16.09 3.28
C ILE A 84 -2.49 16.73 2.29
N ASP A 85 -1.20 16.53 2.51
CA ASP A 85 -0.18 16.80 1.51
C ASP A 85 -0.28 15.71 0.44
N GLU A 86 -0.65 16.09 -0.78
CA GLU A 86 -0.77 15.18 -1.93
C GLU A 86 0.59 14.87 -2.56
N SER A 87 1.67 15.51 -2.10
CA SER A 87 3.02 15.25 -2.58
C SER A 87 3.48 13.85 -2.16
N LEU A 88 4.10 13.15 -3.10
CA LEU A 88 4.69 11.85 -2.86
C LEU A 88 6.08 12.00 -2.23
N TYR A 89 6.42 11.06 -1.35
CA TYR A 89 7.79 10.89 -0.89
C TYR A 89 8.69 10.59 -2.10
N TYR A 90 9.82 11.29 -2.22
CA TYR A 90 10.78 11.11 -3.30
C TYR A 90 12.22 11.06 -2.73
N PRO A 91 13.09 10.13 -3.20
CA PRO A 91 12.82 9.10 -4.21
C PRO A 91 11.99 7.93 -3.67
N MET A 92 11.08 7.42 -4.51
CA MET A 92 10.24 6.26 -4.20
C MET A 92 10.60 5.08 -5.10
N LYS A 93 10.58 3.87 -4.53
CA LYS A 93 10.79 2.61 -5.24
C LYS A 93 9.53 1.75 -5.30
N ALA A 94 8.67 1.83 -4.29
CA ALA A 94 7.38 1.14 -4.30
C ALA A 94 6.31 1.98 -3.59
N TYR A 95 5.11 1.97 -4.17
CA TYR A 95 3.92 2.64 -3.64
C TYR A 95 2.88 1.61 -3.21
N HIS A 96 2.42 1.72 -1.97
CA HIS A 96 1.43 0.84 -1.38
C HIS A 96 0.08 1.57 -1.29
N PHE A 97 -0.89 1.13 -2.11
CA PHE A 97 -2.26 1.65 -2.12
C PHE A 97 -3.07 1.15 -0.90
N ALA A 98 -2.70 1.57 0.31
CA ALA A 98 -3.22 1.05 1.57
C ALA A 98 -4.06 2.05 2.36
N GLY A 99 -5.26 1.67 2.75
CA GLY A 99 -6.11 2.48 3.62
C GLY A 99 -7.56 2.25 3.26
N PHE A 100 -8.14 1.24 3.88
CA PHE A 100 -9.52 0.83 3.63
C PHE A 100 -10.48 2.02 3.80
N GLY A 101 -11.30 2.30 2.79
CA GLY A 101 -12.26 3.42 2.78
C GLY A 101 -11.67 4.83 2.64
N VAL A 102 -10.34 5.00 2.77
CA VAL A 102 -9.66 6.31 2.71
C VAL A 102 -8.85 6.46 1.42
N ILE A 103 -8.17 5.38 1.02
CA ILE A 103 -7.44 5.25 -0.24
C ILE A 103 -8.20 4.30 -1.16
N ARG A 104 -8.80 4.85 -2.21
CA ARG A 104 -9.32 4.03 -3.31
C ARG A 104 -8.18 3.26 -3.97
N LYS A 105 -8.41 1.96 -4.18
CA LYS A 105 -7.56 1.13 -5.03
C LYS A 105 -7.63 1.63 -6.48
N PRO A 106 -6.60 1.40 -7.31
CA PRO A 106 -6.61 1.84 -8.70
C PRO A 106 -7.81 1.36 -9.51
N TRP A 107 -8.33 0.15 -9.21
CA TRP A 107 -9.50 -0.43 -9.86
C TRP A 107 -10.86 0.04 -9.30
N GLU A 108 -10.87 0.94 -8.30
CA GLU A 108 -12.09 1.52 -7.70
C GLU A 108 -12.37 2.95 -8.23
N VAL A 109 -11.75 3.32 -9.36
CA VAL A 109 -12.01 4.59 -10.05
C VAL A 109 -13.45 4.63 -10.57
N LYS A 110 -14.07 5.82 -10.54
CA LYS A 110 -15.44 6.02 -11.04
C LYS A 110 -15.55 5.74 -12.54
N THR A 111 -14.51 6.11 -13.27
CA THR A 111 -14.38 5.93 -14.71
C THR A 111 -13.04 5.29 -14.95
N ARG A 112 -13.02 4.15 -15.64
CA ARG A 112 -11.79 3.47 -16.01
C ARG A 112 -11.08 4.27 -17.10
N PRO A 113 -9.79 4.62 -16.92
CA PRO A 113 -9.01 5.23 -17.98
C PRO A 113 -8.93 4.31 -19.20
N SER A 114 -9.07 4.86 -20.39
CA SER A 114 -8.79 4.14 -21.62
C SER A 114 -7.31 3.77 -21.72
N ARG A 115 -6.98 2.81 -22.60
CA ARG A 115 -5.58 2.45 -22.92
C ARG A 115 -4.81 3.69 -23.40
N LEU A 116 -5.44 4.52 -24.24
CA LEU A 116 -4.85 5.76 -24.77
C LEU A 116 -4.61 6.82 -23.67
N GLU A 117 -5.51 6.95 -22.70
CA GLU A 117 -5.28 7.87 -21.58
C GLU A 117 -4.15 7.40 -20.68
N SER A 118 -4.08 6.08 -20.43
CA SER A 118 -3.07 5.50 -19.55
C SER A 118 -1.68 5.57 -20.16
N SER A 119 -1.54 5.34 -21.47
CA SER A 119 -0.24 5.38 -22.17
C SER A 119 0.37 6.77 -22.29
N LYS A 120 -0.38 7.84 -22.00
CA LYS A 120 0.12 9.22 -22.03
C LYS A 120 0.95 9.58 -20.81
N PHE A 121 0.90 8.78 -19.75
CA PHE A 121 1.70 9.05 -18.56
C PHE A 121 3.19 8.79 -18.86
N THR A 122 4.01 9.83 -18.74
CA THR A 122 5.45 9.79 -19.00
C THR A 122 6.29 10.11 -17.77
N GLY A 123 5.65 10.32 -16.62
CA GLY A 123 6.28 10.78 -15.40
C GLY A 123 6.56 12.29 -15.37
N PRO A 124 7.23 12.77 -14.30
CA PRO A 124 7.56 12.04 -13.07
C PRO A 124 6.35 11.75 -12.18
N LEU A 125 6.50 10.84 -11.20
CA LEU A 125 5.50 10.58 -10.16
C LEU A 125 5.60 11.65 -9.07
N LEU A 126 4.78 12.69 -9.14
CA LEU A 126 4.83 13.83 -8.21
C LEU A 126 3.67 13.82 -7.22
N LYS A 127 2.51 13.35 -7.67
CA LYS A 127 1.27 13.29 -6.88
C LYS A 127 0.66 11.90 -6.95
N ARG A 128 -0.25 11.63 -6.02
CA ARG A 128 -0.91 10.33 -5.92
C ARG A 128 -1.67 9.92 -7.18
N GLU A 129 -2.24 10.85 -7.93
CA GLU A 129 -2.98 10.53 -9.16
C GLU A 129 -2.04 9.92 -10.20
N ASP A 130 -0.77 10.34 -10.22
CA ASP A 130 0.24 9.83 -11.12
C ASP A 130 0.51 8.33 -10.87
N THR A 131 0.43 7.87 -9.61
CA THR A 131 0.58 6.43 -9.29
C THR A 131 -0.59 5.60 -9.78
N ILE A 132 -1.80 6.18 -9.83
CA ILE A 132 -2.97 5.51 -10.41
C ILE A 132 -2.83 5.42 -11.93
N SER A 133 -2.39 6.50 -12.59
CA SER A 133 -2.12 6.50 -14.03
C SER A 133 -1.08 5.46 -14.41
N LEU A 134 0.06 5.42 -13.69
CA LEU A 134 1.10 4.42 -13.91
C LEU A 134 0.60 2.99 -13.67
N TRP A 135 -0.20 2.77 -12.61
CA TRP A 135 -0.77 1.43 -12.36
C TRP A 135 -1.64 0.95 -13.52
N TRP A 136 -2.51 1.80 -14.07
CA TRP A 136 -3.36 1.45 -15.21
C TRP A 136 -2.56 1.21 -16.48
N GLN A 137 -1.52 2.01 -16.72
CA GLN A 137 -0.61 1.79 -17.84
C GLN A 137 0.04 0.40 -17.74
N MET A 138 0.69 0.08 -16.61
CA MET A 138 1.33 -1.21 -16.38
C MET A 138 0.34 -2.38 -16.45
N PHE A 139 -0.89 -2.18 -15.94
CA PHE A 139 -1.93 -3.20 -16.00
C PHE A 139 -2.36 -3.51 -17.44
N TYR A 140 -2.51 -2.48 -18.28
CA TYR A 140 -2.85 -2.66 -19.68
C TYR A 140 -1.73 -3.28 -20.51
N GLU A 141 -0.48 -2.88 -20.24
CA GLU A 141 0.72 -3.49 -20.81
C GLU A 141 0.76 -4.99 -20.45
N ALA A 142 0.53 -5.35 -19.19
CA ALA A 142 0.49 -6.75 -18.76
C ALA A 142 -0.67 -7.55 -19.40
N ILE A 143 -1.86 -6.94 -19.57
CA ILE A 143 -2.96 -7.62 -20.28
C ILE A 143 -2.55 -7.99 -21.70
N ASP A 144 -1.81 -7.11 -22.38
CA ASP A 144 -1.38 -7.33 -23.76
C ASP A 144 -0.22 -8.33 -23.82
N GLU A 145 0.78 -8.18 -22.95
CA GLU A 145 1.95 -9.07 -22.85
C GLU A 145 1.56 -10.53 -22.56
N PHE A 146 0.58 -10.74 -21.67
CA PHE A 146 0.14 -12.07 -21.26
C PHE A 146 -1.11 -12.57 -22.00
N GLU A 147 -1.52 -11.89 -23.09
CA GLU A 147 -2.68 -12.25 -23.92
C GLU A 147 -4.00 -12.40 -23.13
N LEU A 148 -4.18 -11.61 -22.08
CA LEU A 148 -5.31 -11.73 -21.13
C LEU A 148 -6.55 -10.94 -21.55
N ASN A 149 -6.64 -10.47 -22.79
CA ASN A 149 -7.70 -9.58 -23.25
C ASN A 149 -9.10 -10.20 -23.13
N ASP A 150 -9.25 -11.49 -23.44
CA ASP A 150 -10.56 -12.15 -23.34
C ASP A 150 -10.96 -12.42 -21.90
N TRP A 151 -10.03 -12.83 -21.05
CA TRP A 151 -10.26 -12.90 -19.61
C TRP A 151 -10.67 -11.54 -19.04
N TRP A 152 -9.95 -10.48 -19.40
CA TRP A 152 -10.17 -9.13 -18.87
C TRP A 152 -11.61 -8.66 -19.10
N LYS A 153 -12.17 -8.90 -20.30
CA LYS A 153 -13.55 -8.58 -20.67
C LYS A 153 -14.59 -9.29 -19.80
N THR A 154 -14.25 -10.43 -19.19
CA THR A 154 -15.17 -11.17 -18.31
C THR A 154 -15.30 -10.55 -16.91
N THR A 155 -14.33 -9.74 -16.49
CA THR A 155 -14.23 -9.24 -15.12
C THR A 155 -15.32 -8.22 -14.77
N LYS A 156 -15.66 -8.13 -13.47
CA LYS A 156 -16.59 -7.11 -12.97
C LYS A 156 -16.05 -5.69 -13.17
N VAL A 157 -14.75 -5.51 -13.02
CA VAL A 157 -14.09 -4.21 -13.22
C VAL A 157 -14.28 -3.76 -14.66
N TYR A 158 -14.14 -4.67 -15.64
CA TYR A 158 -14.36 -4.34 -17.04
C TYR A 158 -15.80 -3.91 -17.36
N LYS A 159 -16.78 -4.58 -16.73
CA LYS A 159 -18.22 -4.43 -17.01
C LYS A 159 -18.87 -3.26 -16.26
N ASN A 160 -18.34 -2.91 -15.09
CA ASN A 160 -18.94 -1.90 -14.20
C ASN A 160 -18.32 -0.50 -14.35
N THR A 161 -17.43 -0.30 -15.33
CA THR A 161 -16.78 0.98 -15.66
C THR A 161 -16.74 1.19 -17.16
#